data_AF-A0A815CRB2-F1
#
_entry.id   AF-A0A815CRB2-F1
#
_cell.length_a   1.000
_cell.length_b   1.000
_cell.length_c   1.000
_cell.angle_alpha   90.00
_cell.angle_beta   90.00
_cell.angle_gamma   90.00
#
_symmetry.space_group_name_H-M   'P 1'
#
loop_
_entity.id
_entity.type
_entity.pdbx_description
1 polymer ?
#
loop_
_entity_poly.entity_id
_entity_poly.type
_entity_poly.pdbx_seq_one_letter_code
_entity_poly.pdbx_strand_id
1 'polypeptide(L)'
;MIAYLDTVQYFKPKEYRRRVYFELLIGYLEYMKELGFKQAYIWASPPGKGNDYILNTHPKHQHNLTQSELVEWYKKLFRHGIGEGVIKKIQNIKEEILSDYKIGDEMIKLPYMDGDNWPGVIEEKLITMSNAKSAKTNEEMKLSLSIYLRDLFQKHAEEFFFLHLNDAVNTSPTTRDDNEQVDYQLFSSRELFLDVSSQHHWEFTNVRRAKFSTICIIHELTKLPYRCDKCYEPCICVCISPDNALELCEKCSNHTHLEKERFDNNQVTMIRQTPITTMDQQSFYPVRSDSVSEAVW
;
A
#
# COMPACT_ATOMS: atom_id res chain seq x y z
N MET A 1 0.12 -4.15 -10.90
CA MET A 1 -0.08 -2.86 -10.21
C MET A 1 0.61 -2.92 -8.87
N ILE A 2 1.05 -1.78 -8.36
CA ILE A 2 1.48 -1.65 -6.97
C ILE A 2 0.28 -1.10 -6.19
N ALA A 3 -0.29 -1.91 -5.30
CA ALA A 3 -1.49 -1.53 -4.54
C ALA A 3 -1.18 -0.46 -3.49
N TYR A 4 -0.18 -0.72 -2.64
CA TYR A 4 0.27 0.20 -1.60
C TYR A 4 1.78 0.14 -1.44
N LEU A 5 2.36 1.28 -1.10
CA LEU A 5 3.76 1.41 -0.70
C LEU A 5 3.82 2.30 0.53
N ASP A 6 4.59 1.89 1.53
CA ASP A 6 4.74 2.65 2.75
C ASP A 6 6.15 2.55 3.32
N THR A 7 6.59 3.58 4.04
CA THR A 7 7.95 3.60 4.60
C THR A 7 8.03 4.40 5.89
N VAL A 8 8.93 3.97 6.77
CA VAL A 8 9.38 4.75 7.94
C VAL A 8 10.79 5.25 7.74
N GLN A 9 11.07 6.45 8.24
CA GLN A 9 12.28 7.19 7.88
C GLN A 9 13.62 6.72 8.50
N TYR A 10 13.66 5.55 9.14
CA TYR A 10 14.77 5.11 9.99
C TYR A 10 15.95 4.42 9.30
N PHE A 11 15.92 4.28 7.98
CA PHE A 11 17.02 3.69 7.21
C PHE A 11 18.37 4.40 7.49
N LYS A 12 19.45 3.61 7.60
CA LYS A 12 20.82 4.11 7.82
C LYS A 12 21.80 3.47 6.82
N PRO A 13 22.71 4.24 6.20
CA PRO A 13 22.85 5.71 6.30
C PRO A 13 21.69 6.48 5.63
N LYS A 14 21.29 7.63 6.21
CA LYS A 14 20.05 8.34 5.83
C LYS A 14 20.07 8.86 4.38
N GLU A 15 21.25 9.22 3.90
CA GLU A 15 21.52 9.76 2.58
C GLU A 15 21.22 8.77 1.45
N TYR A 16 21.29 7.46 1.73
CA TYR A 16 20.98 6.42 0.75
C TYR A 16 19.53 5.96 0.77
N ARG A 17 18.73 6.38 1.76
CA ARG A 17 17.35 5.90 1.96
C ARG A 17 16.49 5.98 0.69
N ARG A 18 16.42 7.16 0.07
CA ARG A 18 15.61 7.35 -1.14
C ARG A 18 16.14 6.55 -2.33
N ARG A 19 17.47 6.40 -2.44
CA ARG A 19 18.09 5.58 -3.48
C ARG A 19 17.72 4.12 -3.31
N VAL A 20 17.78 3.58 -2.09
CA VAL A 20 17.35 2.20 -1.82
C VAL A 20 15.89 1.98 -2.19
N TYR A 21 15.00 2.94 -1.92
CA TYR A 21 13.61 2.83 -2.36
C TYR A 21 13.47 2.78 -3.90
N PHE A 22 14.31 3.52 -4.63
CA PHE A 22 14.36 3.42 -6.09
C PHE A 22 14.81 2.03 -6.51
N GLU A 23 15.94 1.54 -5.99
CA GLU A 23 16.48 0.24 -6.40
C GLU A 23 15.51 -0.91 -6.08
N LEU A 24 14.80 -0.85 -4.94
CA LEU A 24 13.80 -1.87 -4.60
C LEU A 24 12.64 -1.92 -5.59
N LEU A 25 12.11 -0.75 -5.97
CA LEU A 25 11.00 -0.67 -6.92
C LEU A 25 11.43 -1.00 -8.35
N ILE A 26 12.62 -0.55 -8.77
CA ILE A 26 13.17 -0.90 -10.08
C ILE A 26 13.49 -2.39 -10.15
N GLY A 27 14.08 -2.97 -9.11
CA GLY A 27 14.33 -4.42 -9.03
C GLY A 27 13.03 -5.23 -9.07
N TYR A 28 11.96 -4.76 -8.41
CA TYR A 28 10.64 -5.38 -8.54
C TYR A 28 10.11 -5.31 -9.97
N LEU A 29 10.18 -4.15 -10.63
CA LEU A 29 9.75 -4.00 -12.02
C LEU A 29 10.57 -4.87 -12.99
N GLU A 30 11.89 -4.96 -12.75
CA GLU A 30 12.78 -5.82 -13.53
C GLU A 30 12.43 -7.30 -13.34
N TYR A 31 12.19 -7.73 -12.10
CA TYR A 31 11.74 -9.08 -11.80
C TYR A 31 10.44 -9.41 -12.53
N MET A 32 9.42 -8.53 -12.42
CA MET A 32 8.14 -8.71 -13.11
C MET A 32 8.30 -8.72 -14.64
N LYS A 33 9.20 -7.88 -15.18
CA LYS A 33 9.56 -7.87 -16.60
C LYS A 33 10.13 -9.23 -17.04
N GLU A 34 11.08 -9.80 -16.29
CA GLU A 34 11.65 -11.13 -16.59
C GLU A 34 10.63 -12.27 -16.43
N LEU A 35 9.62 -12.12 -15.56
CA LEU A 35 8.46 -13.02 -15.50
C LEU A 35 7.51 -12.87 -16.70
N GLY A 36 7.75 -11.92 -17.61
CA GLY A 36 6.97 -11.72 -18.84
C GLY A 36 5.88 -10.66 -18.75
N PHE A 37 5.73 -9.96 -17.61
CA PHE A 37 4.80 -8.83 -17.53
C PHE A 37 5.27 -7.70 -18.45
N LYS A 38 4.33 -7.11 -19.20
CA LYS A 38 4.64 -6.09 -20.21
C LYS A 38 4.37 -4.67 -19.73
N GLN A 39 3.51 -4.52 -18.74
CA GLN A 39 3.10 -3.22 -18.23
C GLN A 39 2.95 -3.24 -16.70
N ALA A 40 3.22 -2.10 -16.08
CA ALA A 40 2.92 -1.83 -14.68
C ALA A 40 2.11 -0.54 -14.56
N TYR A 41 1.25 -0.50 -13.55
CA TYR A 41 0.32 0.61 -13.28
C TYR A 41 0.56 1.12 -11.87
N ILE A 42 0.74 2.43 -11.74
CA ILE A 42 0.98 3.11 -10.46
C ILE A 42 0.07 4.33 -10.38
N TRP A 43 -0.73 4.38 -9.32
CA TRP A 43 -1.44 5.57 -8.91
C TRP A 43 -0.63 6.29 -7.83
N ALA A 44 -0.14 7.49 -8.13
CA ALA A 44 0.52 8.34 -7.16
C ALA A 44 -0.53 8.98 -6.26
N SER A 45 -0.85 8.32 -5.15
CA SER A 45 -1.75 8.80 -4.12
C SER A 45 -0.98 8.88 -2.81
N PRO A 46 -0.75 10.06 -2.21
CA PRO A 46 -0.24 10.16 -0.86
C PRO A 46 -1.35 9.83 0.14
N PRO A 47 -1.03 9.29 1.33
CA PRO A 47 -2.06 8.98 2.30
C PRO A 47 -2.76 10.24 2.78
N GLY A 48 -4.07 10.12 3.07
CA GLY A 48 -4.85 11.19 3.70
C GLY A 48 -4.27 11.59 5.06
N LYS A 49 -4.55 12.81 5.52
CA LYS A 49 -4.06 13.32 6.80
C LYS A 49 -4.50 12.39 7.95
N GLY A 50 -3.54 11.80 8.65
CA GLY A 50 -3.79 10.90 9.78
C GLY A 50 -4.03 9.44 9.39
N ASN A 51 -3.92 9.08 8.11
CA ASN A 51 -4.04 7.70 7.64
C ASN A 51 -2.66 7.11 7.33
N ASP A 52 -2.50 5.82 7.60
CA ASP A 52 -1.28 5.06 7.30
C ASP A 52 -1.57 4.02 6.21
N TYR A 53 -0.66 3.82 5.25
CA TYR A 53 -0.87 2.81 4.20
C TYR A 53 -0.62 1.40 4.69
N ILE A 54 0.46 1.14 5.39
CA ILE A 54 0.80 -0.21 5.85
C ILE A 54 1.29 -0.15 7.29
N LEU A 55 2.19 0.80 7.60
CA LEU A 55 2.87 0.84 8.88
C LEU A 55 2.07 1.68 9.88
N ASN A 56 1.47 1.02 10.86
CA ASN A 56 0.64 1.68 11.86
C ASN A 56 1.41 2.75 12.66
N THR A 57 0.91 3.97 12.62
CA THR A 57 1.39 5.17 13.29
C THR A 57 2.82 5.57 12.92
N HIS A 58 2.93 6.53 12.02
CA HIS A 58 4.20 7.10 11.57
C HIS A 58 4.88 8.04 12.58
N PRO A 59 6.19 8.31 12.41
CA PRO A 59 6.90 9.28 13.22
C PRO A 59 6.35 10.70 13.00
N LYS A 60 6.06 11.45 14.08
CA LYS A 60 5.50 12.82 13.98
C LYS A 60 6.32 13.80 13.13
N HIS A 61 7.63 13.55 13.02
CA HIS A 61 8.57 14.38 12.28
C HIS A 61 8.93 13.79 10.90
N GLN A 62 8.22 12.75 10.46
CA GLN A 62 8.36 12.25 9.09
C GLN A 62 7.63 13.18 8.13
N HIS A 63 8.35 13.68 7.13
CA HIS A 63 7.74 14.43 6.03
C HIS A 63 7.09 13.46 5.05
N ASN A 64 5.76 13.45 5.00
CA ASN A 64 5.01 12.77 3.95
C ASN A 64 4.95 13.67 2.73
N LEU A 65 5.24 13.11 1.55
CA LEU A 65 5.24 13.86 0.31
C LEU A 65 3.81 14.33 -0.02
N THR A 66 3.69 15.59 -0.43
CA THR A 66 2.46 16.10 -1.04
C THR A 66 2.20 15.44 -2.39
N GLN A 67 1.00 15.62 -2.96
CA GLN A 67 0.62 15.05 -4.26
C GLN A 67 1.65 15.37 -5.36
N SER A 68 2.03 16.64 -5.51
CA SER A 68 2.98 17.09 -6.53
C SER A 68 4.40 16.58 -6.28
N GLU A 69 4.84 16.55 -5.01
CA GLU A 69 6.14 16.00 -4.63
C GLU A 69 6.23 14.49 -4.89
N LEU A 70 5.16 13.74 -4.63
CA LEU A 70 5.08 12.31 -4.87
C LEU A 70 5.12 12.00 -6.38
N VAL A 71 4.34 12.74 -7.18
CA VAL A 71 4.37 12.66 -8.64
C VAL A 71 5.80 12.90 -9.18
N GLU A 72 6.49 13.95 -8.72
CA GLU A 72 7.86 14.21 -9.17
C GLU A 72 8.86 13.16 -8.66
N TRP A 73 8.64 12.62 -7.46
CA TRP A 73 9.46 11.52 -6.93
C TRP A 73 9.35 10.27 -7.81
N TYR A 74 8.13 9.88 -8.20
CA TYR A 74 7.89 8.76 -9.12
C TYR A 74 8.47 9.03 -10.51
N LYS A 75 8.30 10.24 -11.06
CA LYS A 75 8.92 10.60 -12.35
C LYS A 75 10.44 10.45 -12.31
N LYS A 76 11.11 10.85 -11.23
CA LYS A 76 12.56 10.65 -11.05
C LYS A 76 12.93 9.16 -10.99
N LEU A 77 12.14 8.37 -10.25
CA LEU A 77 12.32 6.93 -10.16
C LEU A 77 12.20 6.26 -11.54
N PHE A 78 11.17 6.59 -12.31
CA PHE A 78 10.95 5.97 -13.61
C PHE A 78 11.98 6.41 -14.65
N ARG A 79 12.45 7.67 -14.62
CA ARG A 79 13.59 8.10 -15.44
C ARG A 79 14.85 7.29 -15.13
N HIS A 80 15.09 6.97 -13.86
CA HIS A 80 16.17 6.06 -13.45
C HIS A 80 15.95 4.66 -14.03
N GLY A 81 14.74 4.09 -13.91
CA GLY A 81 14.39 2.79 -14.49
C GLY A 81 14.49 2.70 -16.02
N ILE A 82 14.31 3.82 -16.74
CA ILE A 82 14.62 3.91 -18.18
C ILE A 82 16.14 3.80 -18.41
N GLY A 83 16.93 4.53 -17.61
CA GLY A 83 18.40 4.48 -17.69
C GLY A 83 18.98 3.09 -17.43
N GLU A 84 18.39 2.34 -16.51
CA GLU A 84 18.73 0.94 -16.20
C GLU A 84 18.20 -0.06 -17.23
N GLY A 85 17.46 0.38 -18.26
CA GLY A 85 16.92 -0.50 -19.29
C GLY A 85 15.77 -1.39 -18.81
N VAL A 86 15.13 -1.06 -17.68
CA VAL A 86 13.97 -1.80 -17.16
C VAL A 86 12.66 -1.28 -17.78
N ILE A 87 12.52 0.04 -17.84
CA ILE A 87 11.32 0.72 -18.36
C ILE A 87 11.58 1.17 -19.79
N LYS A 88 10.67 0.83 -20.70
CA LYS A 88 10.72 1.24 -22.12
C LYS A 88 10.10 2.61 -22.34
N LYS A 89 8.92 2.83 -21.76
CA LYS A 89 8.11 4.04 -21.97
C LYS A 89 7.24 4.29 -20.75
N ILE A 90 7.03 5.57 -20.45
CA ILE A 90 6.09 6.03 -19.42
C ILE A 90 4.97 6.78 -20.15
N GLN A 91 3.73 6.47 -19.83
CA GLN A 91 2.55 7.20 -20.27
C GLN A 91 1.71 7.59 -19.08
N ASN A 92 0.97 8.68 -19.19
CA ASN A 92 -0.13 8.97 -18.28
C ASN A 92 -1.44 8.32 -18.75
N ILE A 93 -2.47 8.33 -17.91
CA ILE A 93 -3.79 7.75 -18.27
C ILE A 93 -4.41 8.41 -19.50
N LYS A 94 -4.20 9.71 -19.72
CA LYS A 94 -4.68 10.40 -20.92
C LYS A 94 -4.02 9.85 -22.18
N GLU A 95 -2.71 9.69 -22.17
CA GLU A 95 -1.95 9.17 -23.31
C GLU A 95 -2.23 7.69 -23.58
N GLU A 96 -2.39 6.87 -22.54
CA GLU A 96 -2.66 5.45 -22.70
C GLU A 96 -4.11 5.18 -23.12
N ILE A 97 -5.07 5.76 -22.40
CA ILE A 97 -6.49 5.40 -22.56
C ILE A 97 -7.19 6.29 -23.59
N LEU A 98 -6.95 7.60 -23.56
CA LEU A 98 -7.66 8.55 -24.43
C LEU A 98 -7.07 8.66 -25.84
N SER A 99 -5.93 8.03 -26.11
CA SER A 99 -5.39 7.96 -27.48
C SER A 99 -6.28 7.13 -28.40
N ASP A 100 -6.80 6.02 -27.90
CA ASP A 100 -7.68 5.10 -28.65
C ASP A 100 -9.17 5.28 -28.32
N TYR A 101 -9.52 5.86 -27.16
CA TYR A 101 -10.90 6.00 -26.70
C TYR A 101 -11.62 7.24 -27.25
N LYS A 102 -12.76 7.02 -27.93
CA LYS A 102 -13.65 8.07 -28.43
C LYS A 102 -14.88 8.23 -27.53
N ILE A 103 -15.37 9.47 -27.44
CA ILE A 103 -16.65 9.76 -26.76
C ILE A 103 -17.74 8.94 -27.43
N GLY A 104 -18.52 8.22 -26.63
CA GLY A 104 -19.57 7.32 -27.09
C GLY A 104 -19.13 5.88 -27.39
N ASP A 105 -17.83 5.54 -27.24
CA ASP A 105 -17.40 4.15 -27.31
C ASP A 105 -18.05 3.33 -26.19
N GLU A 106 -18.45 2.10 -26.51
CA GLU A 106 -19.13 1.20 -25.55
C GLU A 106 -18.19 0.68 -24.46
N MET A 107 -16.87 0.67 -24.73
CA MET A 107 -15.87 0.10 -23.84
C MET A 107 -14.67 1.03 -23.70
N ILE A 108 -14.38 1.41 -22.46
CA ILE A 108 -13.09 1.98 -22.10
C ILE A 108 -12.18 0.81 -21.75
N LYS A 109 -11.03 0.69 -22.42
CA LYS A 109 -9.99 -0.30 -22.11
C LYS A 109 -9.18 0.09 -20.88
N LEU A 110 -9.87 0.40 -19.78
CA LEU A 110 -9.24 0.74 -18.51
C LEU A 110 -8.95 -0.56 -17.74
N PRO A 111 -7.72 -0.77 -17.24
CA PRO A 111 -7.46 -1.88 -16.33
C PRO A 111 -8.36 -1.77 -15.09
N TYR A 112 -9.09 -2.84 -14.79
CA TYR A 112 -9.90 -2.94 -13.58
C TYR A 112 -9.08 -3.67 -12.52
N MET A 113 -8.84 -3.04 -11.37
CA MET A 113 -8.04 -3.61 -10.29
C MET A 113 -8.68 -3.32 -8.94
N ASP A 114 -8.70 -4.33 -8.07
CA ASP A 114 -9.30 -4.20 -6.74
C ASP A 114 -8.53 -3.16 -5.90
N GLY A 115 -9.28 -2.25 -5.28
CA GLY A 115 -8.72 -1.16 -4.47
C GLY A 115 -8.16 0.04 -5.26
N ASP A 116 -8.27 0.04 -6.60
CA ASP A 116 -7.91 1.19 -7.42
C ASP A 116 -8.97 2.30 -7.36
N ASN A 117 -8.61 3.51 -7.78
CA ASN A 117 -9.49 4.68 -7.77
C ASN A 117 -10.69 4.54 -8.71
N TRP A 118 -10.49 3.95 -9.88
CA TRP A 118 -11.46 4.05 -10.98
C TRP A 118 -12.75 3.25 -10.81
N PRO A 119 -12.72 1.99 -10.31
CA PRO A 119 -13.96 1.23 -10.06
C PRO A 119 -14.98 2.01 -9.22
N GLY A 120 -14.55 2.56 -8.08
CA GLY A 120 -15.43 3.31 -7.17
C GLY A 120 -15.97 4.59 -7.80
N VAL A 121 -15.13 5.35 -8.51
CA VAL A 121 -15.55 6.58 -9.21
C VAL A 121 -16.59 6.28 -10.30
N ILE A 122 -16.41 5.18 -11.05
CA ILE A 122 -17.36 4.77 -12.09
C ILE A 122 -18.69 4.34 -11.45
N GLU A 123 -18.64 3.53 -10.40
CA GLU A 123 -19.82 3.05 -9.69
C GLU A 123 -20.64 4.19 -9.09
N GLU A 124 -20.01 5.12 -8.37
CA GLU A 124 -20.68 6.30 -7.78
C GLU A 124 -21.38 7.13 -8.86
N LYS A 125 -20.72 7.33 -10.01
CA LYS A 125 -21.30 8.07 -11.13
C LYS A 125 -22.52 7.36 -11.70
N LEU A 126 -22.44 6.04 -11.90
CA LEU A 126 -23.55 5.23 -12.40
C LEU A 126 -24.76 5.28 -11.46
N ILE A 127 -24.54 5.14 -10.15
CA ILE A 127 -25.60 5.24 -9.12
C ILE A 127 -26.23 6.65 -9.14
N THR A 128 -25.41 7.69 -9.22
CA THR A 128 -25.91 9.07 -9.27
C THR A 128 -26.75 9.30 -10.52
N MET A 129 -26.36 8.74 -11.65
CA MET A 129 -27.08 8.86 -12.91
C MET A 129 -28.39 8.06 -12.91
N SER A 130 -28.43 6.87 -12.31
CA SER A 130 -29.65 6.06 -12.20
C SER A 130 -30.69 6.68 -11.25
N ASN A 131 -30.23 7.37 -10.20
CA ASN A 131 -31.10 8.00 -9.21
C ASN A 131 -31.65 9.37 -9.66
N ALA A 132 -31.07 9.98 -10.69
CA ALA A 132 -31.60 11.20 -11.28
C ALA A 132 -32.97 10.90 -11.93
N LYS A 133 -34.05 11.48 -11.39
CA LYS A 133 -35.48 11.24 -11.77
C LYS A 133 -35.86 11.50 -13.25
N SER A 134 -34.90 11.80 -14.12
CA SER A 134 -35.08 11.89 -15.57
C SER A 134 -34.95 10.50 -16.21
N ALA A 135 -35.97 10.06 -16.96
CA ALA A 135 -35.82 8.90 -17.85
C ALA A 135 -34.80 9.24 -18.94
N LYS A 136 -33.53 8.87 -18.73
CA LYS A 136 -32.49 8.95 -19.74
C LYS A 136 -32.41 7.65 -20.51
N THR A 137 -32.20 7.74 -21.82
CA THR A 137 -31.92 6.55 -22.63
C THR A 137 -30.56 5.96 -22.26
N ASN A 138 -30.35 4.68 -22.54
CA ASN A 138 -29.04 4.03 -22.33
C ASN A 138 -27.91 4.76 -23.08
N GLU A 139 -28.19 5.28 -24.27
CA GLU A 139 -27.22 6.02 -25.08
C GLU A 139 -26.85 7.38 -24.47
N GLU A 140 -27.81 8.11 -23.89
CA GLU A 140 -27.52 9.35 -23.16
C GLU A 140 -26.69 9.08 -21.89
N MET A 141 -26.94 7.96 -21.21
CA MET A 141 -26.15 7.56 -20.05
C MET A 141 -24.71 7.19 -20.45
N LYS A 142 -24.55 6.37 -21.49
CA LYS A 142 -23.22 6.04 -22.05
C LYS A 142 -22.45 7.30 -22.43
N LEU A 143 -23.08 8.21 -23.17
CA LEU A 143 -22.46 9.47 -23.59
C LEU A 143 -22.04 10.32 -22.40
N SER A 144 -22.93 10.52 -21.43
CA SER A 144 -22.64 11.31 -20.23
C SER A 144 -21.52 10.70 -19.38
N LEU A 145 -21.45 9.37 -19.26
CA LEU A 145 -20.36 8.69 -18.56
C LEU A 145 -19.03 8.84 -19.33
N SER A 146 -19.07 8.70 -20.67
CA SER A 146 -17.88 8.82 -21.51
C SER A 146 -17.24 10.20 -21.44
N ILE A 147 -18.05 11.27 -21.40
CA ILE A 147 -17.59 12.65 -21.24
C ILE A 147 -16.99 12.83 -19.85
N TYR A 148 -17.71 12.38 -18.81
CA TYR A 148 -17.24 12.48 -17.42
C TYR A 148 -15.88 11.80 -17.20
N LEU A 149 -15.72 10.57 -17.68
CA LEU A 149 -14.47 9.83 -17.54
C LEU A 149 -13.33 10.45 -18.34
N ARG A 150 -13.61 10.98 -19.55
CA ARG A 150 -12.63 11.73 -20.32
C ARG A 150 -12.13 12.96 -19.56
N ASP A 151 -13.04 13.75 -18.99
CA ASP A 151 -12.69 14.96 -18.24
C ASP A 151 -11.87 14.61 -16.98
N LEU A 152 -12.25 13.55 -16.28
CA LEU A 152 -11.49 13.06 -15.12
C LEU A 152 -10.08 12.58 -15.48
N PHE A 153 -9.94 11.75 -16.53
CA PHE A 153 -8.64 11.27 -16.99
C PHE A 153 -7.74 12.42 -17.44
N GLN A 154 -8.31 13.49 -18.00
CA GLN A 154 -7.56 14.70 -18.31
C GLN A 154 -7.15 15.48 -17.05
N LYS A 155 -8.07 15.66 -16.09
CA LYS A 155 -7.82 16.40 -14.84
C LYS A 155 -6.74 15.73 -13.99
N HIS A 156 -6.77 14.39 -13.90
CA HIS A 156 -5.89 13.61 -13.04
C HIS A 156 -4.75 12.92 -13.80
N ALA A 157 -4.46 13.33 -15.04
CA ALA A 157 -3.54 12.62 -15.92
C ALA A 157 -2.18 12.32 -15.24
N GLU A 158 -1.59 13.34 -14.63
CA GLU A 158 -0.24 13.28 -14.04
C GLU A 158 -0.14 12.43 -12.77
N GLU A 159 -1.27 11.94 -12.23
CA GLU A 159 -1.33 11.12 -11.02
C GLU A 159 -1.30 9.61 -11.32
N PHE A 160 -1.52 9.22 -12.58
CA PHE A 160 -1.61 7.83 -12.99
C PHE A 160 -0.55 7.49 -14.04
N PHE A 161 0.31 6.53 -13.72
CA PHE A 161 1.43 6.12 -14.55
C PHE A 161 1.22 4.73 -15.13
N PHE A 162 1.37 4.65 -16.45
CA PHE A 162 1.39 3.44 -17.25
C PHE A 162 2.84 3.22 -17.70
N LEU A 163 3.49 2.24 -17.09
CA LEU A 163 4.87 1.90 -17.37
C LEU A 163 4.89 0.72 -18.34
N HIS A 164 5.38 0.94 -19.56
CA HIS A 164 5.67 -0.15 -20.49
C HIS A 164 7.08 -0.65 -20.21
N LEU A 165 7.20 -1.94 -19.92
CA LEU A 165 8.47 -2.57 -19.57
C LEU A 165 9.22 -2.99 -20.84
N ASN A 166 10.55 -3.07 -20.78
CA ASN A 166 11.33 -3.64 -21.88
C ASN A 166 11.06 -5.13 -22.04
N ASP A 167 11.49 -5.71 -23.16
CA ASP A 167 11.38 -7.16 -23.32
C ASP A 167 12.38 -7.87 -22.41
N ALA A 168 11.92 -8.97 -21.79
CA ALA A 168 12.76 -9.88 -21.02
C ALA A 168 13.87 -10.45 -21.93
N VAL A 169 15.03 -10.71 -21.34
CA VAL A 169 16.14 -11.32 -22.08
C VAL A 169 15.77 -12.75 -22.50
N ASN A 170 15.04 -13.46 -21.64
CA ASN A 170 14.53 -14.80 -21.90
C ASN A 170 13.00 -14.74 -22.06
N THR A 171 12.52 -14.64 -23.30
CA THR A 171 11.09 -14.60 -23.58
C THR A 171 10.47 -16.00 -23.51
N SER A 172 9.92 -16.35 -22.34
CA SER A 172 8.89 -17.39 -22.26
C SER A 172 7.56 -16.83 -22.79
N PRO A 173 6.81 -17.57 -23.62
CA PRO A 173 5.50 -17.13 -24.11
C PRO A 173 4.43 -17.05 -23.01
N THR A 174 4.67 -17.67 -21.85
CA THR A 174 3.76 -17.65 -20.70
C THR A 174 4.45 -17.02 -19.50
N THR A 175 3.73 -16.13 -18.81
CA THR A 175 4.14 -15.64 -17.49
C THR A 175 4.17 -16.81 -16.53
N ARG A 176 5.33 -17.09 -15.92
CA ARG A 176 5.50 -18.22 -15.00
C ARG A 176 6.23 -17.73 -13.76
N ASP A 177 5.51 -17.63 -12.65
CA ASP A 177 6.09 -17.43 -11.33
C ASP A 177 6.30 -18.80 -10.69
N ASP A 178 7.55 -19.17 -10.47
CA ASP A 178 7.94 -20.46 -9.88
C ASP A 178 8.06 -20.38 -8.34
N ASN A 179 7.75 -19.23 -7.74
CA ASN A 179 7.76 -19.09 -6.29
C ASN A 179 6.64 -19.90 -5.63
N GLU A 180 6.93 -20.45 -4.46
CA GLU A 180 5.92 -21.09 -3.63
C GLU A 180 4.85 -20.07 -3.23
N GLN A 181 3.58 -20.45 -3.38
CA GLN A 181 2.49 -19.60 -2.91
C GLN A 181 2.51 -19.58 -1.38
N VAL A 182 2.77 -18.41 -0.81
CA VAL A 182 2.79 -18.22 0.63
C VAL A 182 1.48 -17.58 1.09
N ASP A 183 0.74 -18.30 1.93
CA ASP A 183 -0.51 -17.79 2.52
C ASP A 183 -0.26 -17.37 3.97
N TYR A 184 -0.02 -16.08 4.17
CA TYR A 184 0.00 -15.47 5.50
C TYR A 184 -1.26 -14.65 5.71
N GLN A 185 -2.18 -15.19 6.51
CA GLN A 185 -3.44 -14.51 6.84
C GLN A 185 -3.20 -13.07 7.33
N LEU A 186 -2.18 -12.81 8.15
CA LEU A 186 -1.84 -11.47 8.64
C LEU A 186 -1.57 -10.45 7.52
N PHE A 187 -1.08 -10.88 6.37
CA PHE A 187 -0.75 -10.03 5.21
C PHE A 187 -1.73 -10.18 4.05
N SER A 188 -2.85 -10.88 4.25
CA SER A 188 -3.87 -11.08 3.23
C SER A 188 -4.56 -9.78 2.81
N SER A 189 -4.66 -8.80 3.72
CA SER A 189 -5.08 -7.44 3.40
C SER A 189 -4.36 -6.41 4.27
N ARG A 190 -4.33 -5.17 3.77
CA ARG A 190 -3.82 -4.01 4.49
C ARG A 190 -4.62 -3.76 5.77
N GLU A 191 -5.95 -3.85 5.67
CA GLU A 191 -6.89 -3.53 6.73
C GLU A 191 -6.66 -4.46 7.92
N LEU A 192 -6.56 -5.76 7.65
CA LEU A 192 -6.28 -6.77 8.67
C LEU A 192 -4.91 -6.52 9.33
N PHE A 193 -3.89 -6.20 8.55
CA PHE A 193 -2.56 -5.89 9.10
C PHE A 193 -2.59 -4.66 10.01
N LEU A 194 -3.29 -3.59 9.61
CA LEU A 194 -3.43 -2.36 10.40
C LEU A 194 -4.27 -2.60 11.66
N ASP A 195 -5.36 -3.39 11.56
CA ASP A 195 -6.21 -3.74 12.70
C ASP A 195 -5.42 -4.51 13.76
N VAL A 196 -4.69 -5.55 13.35
CA VAL A 196 -3.82 -6.32 14.25
C VAL A 196 -2.72 -5.42 14.83
N SER A 197 -2.07 -4.61 13.99
CA SER A 197 -1.03 -3.67 14.44
C SER A 197 -1.57 -2.67 15.46
N SER A 198 -2.79 -2.17 15.28
CA SER A 198 -3.46 -1.25 16.20
C SER A 198 -3.82 -1.93 17.52
N GLN A 199 -4.44 -3.12 17.47
CA GLN A 199 -4.81 -3.90 18.64
C GLN A 199 -3.60 -4.26 19.53
N HIS A 200 -2.47 -4.57 18.89
CA HIS A 200 -1.22 -4.95 19.57
C HIS A 200 -0.23 -3.79 19.77
N HIS A 201 -0.62 -2.55 19.48
CA HIS A 201 0.24 -1.35 19.63
C HIS A 201 1.58 -1.45 18.90
N TRP A 202 1.59 -2.12 17.75
CA TRP A 202 2.72 -2.16 16.84
C TRP A 202 2.83 -0.81 16.13
N GLU A 203 3.57 0.11 16.73
CA GLU A 203 3.73 1.47 16.23
C GLU A 203 5.13 1.72 15.67
N PHE A 204 5.21 2.59 14.66
CA PHE A 204 6.46 2.98 14.03
C PHE A 204 6.87 4.43 14.36
N THR A 205 6.49 4.95 15.52
CA THR A 205 6.67 6.37 15.90
C THR A 205 8.10 6.79 16.25
N ASN A 206 8.94 5.86 16.71
CA ASN A 206 10.38 6.06 16.98
C ASN A 206 11.16 4.77 16.65
N VAL A 207 12.49 4.86 16.53
CA VAL A 207 13.35 3.71 16.16
C VAL A 207 13.15 2.52 17.10
N ARG A 208 12.93 2.77 18.39
CA ARG A 208 12.74 1.71 19.39
C ARG A 208 11.42 0.97 19.16
N ARG A 209 10.32 1.70 18.98
CA ARG A 209 9.01 1.10 18.69
C ARG A 209 8.98 0.40 17.34
N ALA A 210 9.56 1.01 16.30
CA ALA A 210 9.69 0.37 14.99
C ALA A 210 10.44 -0.97 15.06
N LYS A 211 11.57 -1.03 15.81
CA LYS A 211 12.28 -2.30 16.04
C LYS A 211 11.42 -3.33 16.77
N PHE A 212 10.74 -2.93 17.85
CA PHE A 212 9.84 -3.79 18.60
C PHE A 212 8.72 -4.35 17.70
N SER A 213 8.04 -3.48 16.95
CA SER A 213 6.98 -3.86 16.02
C SER A 213 7.48 -4.81 14.92
N THR A 214 8.63 -4.53 14.33
CA THR A 214 9.26 -5.44 13.35
C THR A 214 9.54 -6.82 13.97
N ILE A 215 10.03 -6.87 15.20
CA ILE A 215 10.27 -8.14 15.91
C ILE A 215 8.95 -8.89 16.14
N CYS A 216 7.89 -8.22 16.60
CA CYS A 216 6.56 -8.82 16.75
C CYS A 216 6.02 -9.38 15.42
N ILE A 217 6.16 -8.60 14.34
CA ILE A 217 5.73 -9.03 13.00
C ILE A 217 6.51 -10.28 12.54
N ILE A 218 7.83 -10.30 12.73
CA ILE A 218 8.68 -11.46 12.38
C ILE A 218 8.28 -12.69 13.20
N HIS A 219 7.96 -12.51 14.48
CA HIS A 219 7.46 -13.61 15.31
C HIS A 219 6.14 -14.16 14.82
N GLU A 220 5.20 -13.30 14.44
CA GLU A 220 3.93 -13.76 13.85
C GLU A 220 4.12 -14.50 12.53
N LEU A 221 5.08 -14.08 11.71
CA LEU A 221 5.45 -14.74 10.45
C LEU A 221 6.09 -16.11 10.65
N THR A 222 7.03 -16.18 11.59
CA THR A 222 7.88 -17.37 11.75
C THR A 222 7.34 -18.36 12.77
N LYS A 223 6.43 -17.91 13.65
CA LYS A 223 5.98 -18.61 14.86
C LYS A 223 7.14 -19.15 15.72
N LEU A 224 8.34 -18.58 15.55
CA LEU A 224 9.53 -19.04 16.26
C LEU A 224 9.46 -18.57 17.71
N PRO A 225 9.72 -19.45 18.69
CA PRO A 225 9.85 -19.04 20.06
C PRO A 225 11.05 -18.10 20.18
N TYR A 226 10.79 -16.85 20.56
CA TYR A 226 11.81 -15.91 21.01
C TYR A 226 12.72 -16.55 22.05
N ARG A 227 14.02 -16.29 22.01
CA ARG A 227 14.97 -16.72 23.04
C ARG A 227 15.61 -15.51 23.67
N CYS A 228 15.80 -15.55 24.98
CA CYS A 228 16.54 -14.52 25.71
C CYS A 228 18.04 -14.57 25.34
N ASP A 229 18.66 -13.43 25.06
CA ASP A 229 20.09 -13.34 24.71
C ASP A 229 21.04 -13.75 25.86
N LYS A 230 20.56 -13.74 27.11
CA LYS A 230 21.34 -14.14 28.29
C LYS A 230 21.22 -15.62 28.65
N CYS A 231 19.99 -16.15 28.66
CA CYS A 231 19.73 -17.50 29.15
C CYS A 231 19.29 -18.49 28.06
N TYR A 232 19.09 -18.04 26.81
CA TYR A 232 18.68 -18.83 25.64
C TYR A 232 17.36 -19.60 25.78
N GLU A 233 16.63 -19.36 26.87
CA GLU A 233 15.30 -19.92 27.13
C GLU A 233 14.21 -19.19 26.31
N PRO A 234 13.14 -19.88 25.91
CA PRO A 234 12.00 -19.27 25.26
C PRO A 234 11.36 -18.14 26.11
N CYS A 235 11.13 -16.93 25.58
CA CYS A 235 10.29 -15.92 26.25
C CYS A 235 9.37 -15.12 25.33
N ILE A 236 8.11 -14.90 25.71
CA ILE A 236 7.10 -14.16 24.94
C ILE A 236 7.36 -12.62 24.94
N CYS A 237 8.57 -12.17 25.29
CA CYS A 237 8.74 -10.90 25.96
C CYS A 237 9.98 -10.09 25.41
N VAL A 238 9.92 -8.74 25.32
CA VAL A 238 10.98 -7.76 24.91
C VAL A 238 11.35 -6.64 25.94
N CYS A 239 12.53 -6.64 26.60
CA CYS A 239 12.90 -5.60 27.63
C CYS A 239 13.57 -4.37 27.04
N ILE A 240 13.60 -3.28 27.81
CA ILE A 240 14.35 -2.07 27.49
C ILE A 240 15.14 -1.64 28.74
N SER A 241 16.46 -1.53 28.66
CA SER A 241 17.28 -0.71 29.58
C SER A 241 17.58 0.66 28.94
N PRO A 242 18.02 1.67 29.72
CA PRO A 242 18.34 3.01 29.21
C PRO A 242 19.43 3.04 28.13
N ASP A 243 20.31 2.04 28.06
CA ASP A 243 21.58 2.13 27.32
C ASP A 243 21.73 1.15 26.14
N ASN A 244 20.62 0.58 25.65
CA ASN A 244 20.49 -0.48 24.62
C ASN A 244 20.53 -1.91 25.17
N ALA A 245 19.40 -2.61 25.11
CA ALA A 245 19.25 -4.01 24.65
C ALA A 245 17.81 -4.50 24.89
N LEU A 246 17.32 -5.30 23.94
CA LEU A 246 16.04 -6.02 23.95
C LEU A 246 16.18 -7.27 24.85
N GLU A 247 15.51 -7.40 26.00
CA GLU A 247 15.61 -8.65 26.81
C GLU A 247 14.47 -8.93 27.82
N LEU A 248 13.20 -9.24 27.49
CA LEU A 248 12.33 -9.66 28.60
C LEU A 248 12.68 -11.14 28.86
N CYS A 249 13.04 -11.42 30.09
CA CYS A 249 13.13 -12.76 30.64
C CYS A 249 12.80 -12.66 32.13
N GLU A 250 11.69 -13.25 32.57
CA GLU A 250 11.30 -13.27 33.99
C GLU A 250 12.32 -14.01 34.89
N LYS A 251 13.14 -14.90 34.31
CA LYS A 251 14.20 -15.61 35.05
C LYS A 251 15.44 -14.75 35.31
N CYS A 252 15.65 -13.66 34.58
CA CYS A 252 16.79 -12.77 34.76
C CYS A 252 16.44 -11.65 35.74
N SER A 253 16.66 -11.89 37.03
CA SER A 253 16.08 -11.18 38.18
C SER A 253 16.47 -9.69 38.39
N ASN A 254 16.95 -8.94 37.39
CA ASN A 254 17.62 -7.64 37.61
C ASN A 254 17.18 -6.46 36.72
N HIS A 255 16.00 -6.47 36.09
CA HIS A 255 15.58 -5.38 35.19
C HIS A 255 14.21 -4.76 35.57
N THR A 256 14.10 -3.44 35.47
CA THR A 256 12.88 -2.67 35.77
C THR A 256 11.94 -2.60 34.56
N HIS A 257 10.65 -2.88 34.77
CA HIS A 257 9.62 -2.93 33.72
C HIS A 257 8.82 -1.62 33.70
N LEU A 258 8.47 -1.10 32.51
CA LEU A 258 7.61 0.08 32.38
C LEU A 258 6.14 -0.19 32.01
N GLU A 259 5.73 -1.43 31.74
CA GLU A 259 4.29 -1.76 31.63
C GLU A 259 4.11 -3.28 31.69
N LYS A 260 3.49 -3.78 32.77
CA LYS A 260 3.31 -5.21 33.07
C LYS A 260 1.89 -5.71 32.77
N GLU A 261 1.04 -4.88 32.19
CA GLU A 261 -0.34 -5.24 31.87
C GLU A 261 -0.43 -5.49 30.36
N ARG A 262 -0.44 -6.76 29.90
CA ARG A 262 -1.19 -7.21 28.69
C ARG A 262 -0.86 -8.61 28.17
N PHE A 263 0.20 -9.27 28.63
CA PHE A 263 0.45 -10.66 28.27
C PHE A 263 0.07 -11.59 29.43
N ASP A 264 -1.20 -11.55 29.84
CA ASP A 264 -1.76 -12.65 30.60
C ASP A 264 -1.93 -13.85 29.65
N ASN A 265 -1.24 -14.95 29.97
CA ASN A 265 -1.12 -16.19 29.21
C ASN A 265 -2.43 -16.98 29.02
N ASN A 266 -3.60 -16.34 29.09
CA ASN A 266 -4.92 -16.99 29.02
C ASN A 266 -5.90 -16.36 28.01
N GLN A 267 -5.46 -15.48 27.10
CA GLN A 267 -6.30 -14.99 25.99
C GLN A 267 -5.70 -15.14 24.60
N VAL A 268 -4.85 -16.15 24.38
CA VAL A 268 -4.83 -16.80 23.05
C VAL A 268 -6.13 -17.60 22.96
N THR A 269 -7.25 -16.88 22.84
CA THR A 269 -8.45 -17.48 22.31
C THR A 269 -8.07 -17.78 20.88
N MET A 270 -7.80 -19.05 20.63
CA MET A 270 -7.84 -19.68 19.32
C MET A 270 -8.73 -18.85 18.41
N ILE A 271 -8.20 -18.42 17.26
CA ILE A 271 -9.01 -17.98 16.13
C ILE A 271 -9.93 -19.16 15.81
N ARG A 272 -11.05 -19.25 16.54
CA ARG A 272 -12.15 -20.13 16.21
C ARG A 272 -12.67 -19.53 14.94
N GLN A 273 -12.50 -20.30 13.88
CA GLN A 273 -13.20 -20.18 12.61
C GLN A 273 -14.64 -19.70 12.85
N THR A 274 -14.86 -18.40 12.82
CA THR A 274 -16.19 -17.84 12.62
C THR A 274 -16.38 -17.79 11.11
N PRO A 275 -17.42 -18.45 10.57
CA PRO A 275 -17.77 -18.27 9.18
C PRO A 275 -18.04 -16.79 8.96
N ILE A 276 -17.44 -16.22 7.91
CA ILE A 276 -17.74 -14.86 7.45
C ILE A 276 -19.21 -14.88 7.01
N THR A 277 -20.12 -14.49 7.90
CA THR A 277 -21.45 -14.04 7.49
C THR A 277 -21.28 -12.66 6.90
N THR A 278 -21.56 -12.56 5.60
CA THR A 278 -21.71 -11.34 4.82
C THR A 278 -22.44 -10.26 5.63
N MET A 279 -21.72 -9.20 6.02
CA MET A 279 -22.31 -7.97 6.53
C MET A 279 -21.69 -6.77 5.82
N ASP A 280 -22.58 -6.09 5.09
CA ASP A 280 -22.56 -4.81 4.38
C ASP A 280 -21.23 -4.04 4.19
N GLN A 281 -20.82 -3.97 2.92
CA GLN A 281 -19.80 -3.09 2.35
C GLN A 281 -20.24 -1.61 2.25
N GLN A 282 -21.03 -1.11 3.20
CA GLN A 282 -21.47 0.29 3.22
C GLN A 282 -20.81 1.05 4.36
N SER A 283 -19.59 1.55 4.14
CA SER A 283 -19.09 2.86 4.59
C SER A 283 -17.57 2.90 4.53
N PHE A 284 -17.03 4.10 4.35
CA PHE A 284 -15.61 4.47 4.42
C PHE A 284 -14.78 4.43 3.13
N TYR A 285 -15.34 5.00 2.05
CA TYR A 285 -14.53 5.78 1.11
C TYR A 285 -14.49 7.24 1.59
N PRO A 286 -13.32 7.86 1.83
CA PRO A 286 -13.27 9.30 2.07
C PRO A 286 -13.56 10.05 0.77
N VAL A 287 -14.79 10.56 0.69
CA VAL A 287 -15.28 11.50 -0.31
C VAL A 287 -14.41 12.76 -0.26
N ARG A 288 -13.68 13.06 -1.34
CA ARG A 288 -13.19 14.43 -1.59
C ARG A 288 -14.23 15.15 -2.44
N SER A 289 -15.13 15.87 -1.78
CA SER A 289 -15.89 16.94 -2.42
C SER A 289 -15.03 18.20 -2.41
N ASP A 290 -14.56 18.64 -3.57
CA ASP A 290 -13.99 19.97 -3.74
C ASP A 290 -15.12 21.00 -3.49
N SER A 291 -15.05 21.72 -2.36
CA SER A 291 -15.74 23.01 -2.22
C SER A 291 -14.88 24.00 -1.44
N VAL A 292 -14.82 25.19 -2.00
CA VAL A 292 -14.00 26.38 -1.70
C VAL A 292 -14.21 26.93 -0.27
N SER A 293 -13.20 27.66 0.23
CA SER A 293 -13.15 28.55 1.42
C SER A 293 -12.96 27.81 2.76
N GLU A 294 -12.13 28.19 3.72
CA GLU A 294 -11.41 29.44 4.05
C GLU A 294 -10.01 29.09 4.61
N ALA A 295 -9.13 30.08 4.62
CA ALA A 295 -7.93 30.07 5.46
C ALA A 295 -8.28 29.80 6.93
N VAL A 296 -7.33 29.25 7.70
CA VAL A 296 -6.99 29.58 9.10
C VAL A 296 -6.03 28.49 9.66
N TRP A 297 -4.78 28.94 9.90
CA TRP A 297 -3.59 28.35 10.56
C TRP A 297 -2.99 27.03 10.03
#